data_AF-A0A2E4MSR2-F1
#
_entry.id   AF-A0A2E4MSR2-F1
#
_cell.length_a   1.000
_cell.length_b   1.000
_cell.length_c   1.000
_cell.angle_alpha   90.00
_cell.angle_beta   90.00
_cell.angle_gamma   90.00
#
_symmetry.space_group_name_H-M   'P 1'
#
loop_
_entity.id
_entity.type
_entity.pdbx_description
1 polymer ?
#
loop_
_entity_poly.entity_id
_entity_poly.type
_entity_poly.pdbx_seq_one_letter_code
_entity_poly.pdbx_strand_id
1 'polypeptide(L)'
;MVTVDRVRNSPTSGIQEAIDSLNAKGGRVHVPAGRWKLTRSVRVPSNVSLVGDGPATILHISPLKTARLARDVRKGARSLTARGEVPFVVGQDIGISDDERRGWWGTHGTVEKIDGRQITLSAKLNRSISARRNAVAVSLFPAITAQDETDLSLADFTIRGPRRYRGKWWDFTYSAIHLVLCRRARVTNVTVLDWPSDGVGVQRGSDVQVSQCQAHDCAGHGFHPGTGLVRSVWSHNIGKGNGGDGFFFCARVHHSTCSDSIFSENKLSGIGGVARGGDHHNIISDNVCSSNAKWGIEATRGDEQVITGNLVLNNSQERAGSYSGIRLHDMQRNVVTGNRLADDQEKPTQTEGIVESGDTDYNLISANLCAGMRKGVVIVGVHSLAEGNLV
;
A
#
# COMPACT_ATOMS: atom_id res chain seq x y z
N MET A 1 -19.12 -22.80 8.01
CA MET A 1 -19.25 -21.52 7.29
C MET A 1 -20.33 -20.73 7.98
N VAL A 2 -20.11 -19.45 8.23
CA VAL A 2 -21.10 -18.52 8.80
C VAL A 2 -21.39 -17.45 7.76
N THR A 3 -22.66 -17.17 7.48
CA THR A 3 -23.04 -16.07 6.59
C THR A 3 -23.38 -14.85 7.44
N VAL A 4 -22.89 -13.68 7.04
CA VAL A 4 -23.10 -12.43 7.77
C VAL A 4 -24.55 -11.98 7.63
N ASP A 5 -25.21 -11.84 8.77
CA ASP A 5 -26.46 -11.11 8.89
C ASP A 5 -26.19 -9.65 9.25
N ARG A 6 -26.97 -8.73 8.66
CA ARG A 6 -26.85 -7.30 8.95
C ARG A 6 -27.29 -7.01 10.38
N VAL A 7 -26.35 -6.56 11.20
CA VAL A 7 -26.63 -6.09 12.56
C VAL A 7 -26.81 -4.57 12.56
N ARG A 8 -27.99 -4.11 12.99
CA ARG A 8 -28.26 -2.66 13.16
C ARG A 8 -27.31 -2.07 14.19
N ASN A 9 -26.78 -0.88 13.90
CA ASN A 9 -25.83 -0.15 14.77
C ASN A 9 -24.51 -0.88 15.05
N SER A 10 -24.22 -2.00 14.38
CA SER A 10 -22.89 -2.62 14.44
C SER A 10 -21.86 -1.73 13.73
N PRO A 11 -20.71 -1.41 14.34
CA PRO A 11 -19.63 -0.68 13.69
C PRO A 11 -19.05 -1.38 12.46
N THR A 12 -19.29 -2.70 12.34
CA THR A 12 -18.81 -3.58 11.26
C THR A 12 -19.95 -4.21 10.48
N SER A 13 -21.18 -3.69 10.62
CA SER A 13 -22.39 -4.20 9.96
C SER A 13 -22.65 -5.71 10.17
N GLY A 14 -22.23 -6.29 11.30
CA GLY A 14 -22.40 -7.72 11.61
C GLY A 14 -21.20 -8.61 11.23
N ILE A 15 -20.21 -8.08 10.51
CA ILE A 15 -19.09 -8.89 10.01
C ILE A 15 -18.19 -9.37 11.16
N GLN A 16 -17.84 -8.48 12.10
CA GLN A 16 -17.03 -8.88 13.24
C GLN A 16 -17.79 -9.87 14.12
N GLU A 17 -19.09 -9.67 14.31
CA GLU A 17 -19.94 -10.55 15.10
C GLU A 17 -20.01 -11.96 14.50
N ALA A 18 -20.06 -12.09 13.17
CA ALA A 18 -19.98 -13.38 12.48
C ALA A 18 -18.61 -14.05 12.66
N ILE A 19 -17.51 -13.28 12.59
CA ILE A 19 -16.16 -13.79 12.87
C ILE A 19 -16.07 -14.28 14.33
N ASP A 20 -16.54 -13.47 15.27
CA ASP A 20 -16.49 -13.76 16.71
C ASP A 20 -17.36 -14.97 17.10
N SER A 21 -18.36 -15.32 16.27
CA SER A 21 -19.20 -16.51 16.45
C SER A 21 -18.53 -17.82 16.05
N LEU A 22 -17.40 -17.76 15.34
CA LEU A 22 -16.64 -18.96 14.99
C LEU A 22 -16.02 -19.59 16.25
N ASN A 23 -15.82 -20.91 16.21
CA ASN A 23 -15.07 -21.60 17.24
C ASN A 23 -13.56 -21.36 17.07
N ALA A 24 -12.76 -21.80 18.04
CA ALA A 24 -11.31 -21.61 18.06
C ALA A 24 -10.54 -22.22 16.86
N LYS A 25 -11.14 -23.13 16.09
CA LYS A 25 -10.53 -23.68 14.86
C LYS A 25 -10.67 -22.75 13.66
N GLY A 26 -11.39 -21.63 13.80
CA GLY A 26 -11.67 -20.70 12.72
C GLY A 26 -12.72 -21.21 11.74
N GLY A 27 -12.65 -20.76 10.50
CA GLY A 27 -13.60 -21.10 9.46
C GLY A 27 -13.87 -19.98 8.48
N ARG A 28 -14.82 -20.22 7.57
CA ARG A 28 -15.23 -19.27 6.54
C ARG A 28 -16.39 -18.40 7.00
N VAL A 29 -16.23 -17.09 6.90
CA VAL A 29 -17.27 -16.07 7.01
C VAL A 29 -17.59 -15.54 5.62
N HIS A 30 -18.85 -15.71 5.21
CA HIS A 30 -19.36 -15.24 3.93
C HIS A 30 -20.11 -13.91 4.11
N VAL A 31 -19.72 -12.89 3.35
CA VAL A 31 -20.35 -11.56 3.34
C VAL A 31 -21.16 -11.43 2.03
N PRO A 32 -22.49 -11.58 2.08
CA PRO A 32 -23.31 -11.55 0.87
C PRO A 32 -23.19 -10.24 0.08
N ALA A 33 -23.55 -10.31 -1.18
CA ALA A 33 -23.70 -9.15 -2.05
C ALA A 33 -24.48 -8.02 -1.34
N GLY A 34 -23.99 -6.79 -1.50
CA GLY A 34 -24.58 -5.61 -0.88
C GLY A 34 -23.54 -4.65 -0.34
N ARG A 35 -24.02 -3.56 0.27
CA ARG A 35 -23.18 -2.48 0.78
C ARG A 35 -23.08 -2.56 2.31
N TRP A 36 -21.88 -2.71 2.84
CA TRP A 36 -21.62 -2.94 4.26
C TRP A 36 -20.82 -1.77 4.81
N LYS A 37 -21.46 -0.96 5.65
CA LYS A 37 -20.85 0.25 6.19
C LYS A 37 -19.92 -0.11 7.34
N LEU A 38 -18.69 0.40 7.30
CA LEU A 38 -17.72 0.29 8.37
C LEU A 38 -17.55 1.64 9.06
N THR A 39 -17.57 1.62 10.39
CA THR A 39 -17.07 2.70 11.26
C THR A 39 -15.96 2.19 12.19
N ARG A 40 -15.60 0.91 12.06
CA ARG A 40 -14.53 0.25 12.81
C ARG A 40 -13.87 -0.79 11.91
N SER A 41 -12.61 -1.10 12.15
CA SER A 41 -11.88 -2.14 11.44
C SER A 41 -12.52 -3.51 11.70
N VAL A 42 -12.62 -4.35 10.66
CA VAL A 42 -12.86 -5.79 10.83
C VAL A 42 -11.52 -6.45 11.14
N ARG A 43 -11.44 -7.16 12.25
CA ARG A 43 -10.26 -7.90 12.71
C ARG A 43 -10.40 -9.36 12.34
N VAL A 44 -9.49 -9.86 11.50
CA VAL A 44 -9.52 -11.24 11.00
C VAL A 44 -8.46 -12.05 11.74
N PRO A 45 -8.83 -13.01 12.60
CA PRO A 45 -7.89 -13.82 13.35
C PRO A 45 -7.35 -14.98 12.51
N SER A 46 -6.43 -15.74 13.09
CA SER A 46 -5.88 -16.96 12.51
C SER A 46 -6.96 -17.96 12.10
N ASN A 47 -6.71 -18.71 11.02
CA ASN A 47 -7.60 -19.75 10.49
C ASN A 47 -8.97 -19.24 9.98
N VAL A 48 -9.12 -17.94 9.73
CA VAL A 48 -10.37 -17.35 9.24
C VAL A 48 -10.27 -16.93 7.78
N SER A 49 -11.28 -17.32 7.01
CA SER A 49 -11.49 -16.87 5.63
C SER A 49 -12.67 -15.91 5.56
N LEU A 50 -12.43 -14.64 5.23
CA LEU A 50 -13.48 -13.67 4.93
C LEU A 50 -13.69 -13.61 3.41
N VAL A 51 -14.88 -13.98 2.93
CA VAL A 51 -15.18 -14.14 1.50
C VAL A 51 -16.47 -13.40 1.14
N GLY A 52 -16.50 -12.68 0.03
CA GLY A 52 -17.72 -12.04 -0.50
C GLY A 52 -18.26 -12.69 -1.78
N ASP A 53 -19.18 -12.00 -2.45
CA ASP A 53 -19.76 -12.38 -3.75
C ASP A 53 -19.11 -11.58 -4.90
N GLY A 54 -17.78 -11.44 -4.85
CA GLY A 54 -16.99 -10.67 -5.80
C GLY A 54 -17.28 -9.15 -5.72
N PRO A 55 -17.29 -8.44 -6.86
CA PRO A 55 -17.54 -6.99 -6.88
C PRO A 55 -18.89 -6.54 -6.29
N ALA A 56 -19.84 -7.46 -6.13
CA ALA A 56 -21.16 -7.17 -5.56
C ALA A 56 -21.13 -6.98 -4.03
N THR A 57 -20.12 -7.53 -3.33
CA THR A 57 -19.90 -7.29 -1.89
C THR A 57 -19.03 -6.05 -1.71
N ILE A 58 -19.60 -4.96 -1.19
CA ILE A 58 -18.93 -3.66 -1.07
C ILE A 58 -18.83 -3.25 0.40
N LEU A 59 -17.64 -3.33 0.98
CA LEU A 59 -17.30 -2.73 2.27
C LEU A 59 -16.97 -1.25 2.06
N HIS A 60 -17.58 -0.34 2.82
CA HIS A 60 -17.34 1.09 2.60
C HIS A 60 -17.36 1.93 3.88
N ILE A 61 -16.62 3.04 3.85
CA ILE A 61 -16.63 4.05 4.91
C ILE A 61 -17.40 5.31 4.50
N SER A 62 -17.78 6.14 5.47
CA SER A 62 -18.33 7.47 5.21
C SER A 62 -17.23 8.49 4.91
N PRO A 63 -17.58 9.67 4.35
CA PRO A 63 -16.64 10.79 4.27
C PRO A 63 -15.94 11.04 5.60
N LEU A 64 -14.63 11.27 5.54
CA LEU A 64 -13.82 11.42 6.74
C LEU A 64 -14.22 12.66 7.52
N LYS A 65 -14.36 12.49 8.84
CA LYS A 65 -14.53 13.57 9.80
C LYS A 65 -13.19 13.82 10.49
N THR A 66 -12.89 15.08 10.77
CA THR A 66 -11.61 15.49 11.37
C THR A 66 -11.86 16.43 12.54
N ALA A 67 -11.13 16.23 13.63
CA ALA A 67 -11.10 17.14 14.77
C ALA A 67 -9.66 17.55 15.08
N ARG A 68 -9.39 18.86 15.12
CA ARG A 68 -8.11 19.38 15.62
C ARG A 68 -8.05 19.26 17.13
N LEU A 69 -6.89 18.91 17.67
CA LEU A 69 -6.71 18.84 19.13
C LEU A 69 -6.44 20.22 19.72
N ALA A 70 -6.98 20.48 20.91
CA ALA A 70 -6.86 21.74 21.62
C ALA A 70 -5.53 21.90 22.38
N ARG A 71 -4.88 20.78 22.70
CA ARG A 71 -3.66 20.71 23.52
C ARG A 71 -2.82 19.50 23.16
N ASP A 72 -1.55 19.56 23.56
CA ASP A 72 -0.62 18.45 23.45
C ASP A 72 -1.10 17.24 24.26
N VAL A 73 -0.76 16.05 23.78
CA VAL A 73 -1.10 14.80 24.44
C VAL A 73 0.17 13.97 24.62
N ARG A 74 0.43 13.55 25.85
CA ARG A 74 1.63 12.78 26.19
C ARG A 74 1.50 11.33 25.73
N LYS A 75 2.64 10.72 25.36
CA LYS A 75 2.77 9.27 25.19
C LYS A 75 2.09 8.53 26.35
N GLY A 76 1.35 7.46 26.05
CA GLY A 76 0.70 6.63 27.04
C GLY A 76 -0.69 7.13 27.47
N ALA A 77 -1.06 8.37 27.17
CA ALA A 77 -2.40 8.89 27.45
C ALA A 77 -3.45 8.25 26.53
N ARG A 78 -4.70 8.23 27.00
CA ARG A 78 -5.88 7.75 26.26
C ARG A 78 -6.92 8.84 26.03
N SER A 79 -6.78 9.98 26.72
CA SER A 79 -7.72 11.09 26.63
C SER A 79 -7.16 12.19 25.72
N LEU A 80 -8.01 12.67 24.82
CA LEU A 80 -7.77 13.78 23.91
C LEU A 80 -8.78 14.89 24.18
N THR A 81 -8.44 16.12 23.84
CA THR A 81 -9.40 17.24 23.86
C THR A 81 -9.49 17.83 22.46
N ALA A 82 -10.67 17.77 21.84
CA ALA A 82 -10.94 18.46 20.58
C ALA A 82 -11.02 19.98 20.80
N ARG A 83 -10.61 20.75 19.79
CA ARG A 83 -10.71 22.22 19.80
C ARG A 83 -12.16 22.68 19.78
N GLY A 84 -13.00 22.01 19.00
CA GLY A 84 -14.44 22.28 18.85
C GLY A 84 -15.29 21.05 19.20
N GLU A 85 -16.47 20.97 18.60
CA GLU A 85 -17.36 19.82 18.72
C GLU A 85 -16.69 18.52 18.27
N VAL A 86 -16.97 17.41 18.96
CA VAL A 86 -16.44 16.09 18.63
C VAL A 86 -17.31 15.48 17.53
N PRO A 87 -16.78 15.25 16.32
CA PRO A 87 -17.60 14.79 15.20
C PRO A 87 -17.76 13.25 15.15
N PHE A 88 -17.15 12.53 16.10
CA PHE A 88 -17.11 11.07 16.19
C PHE A 88 -18.24 10.53 17.08
N VAL A 89 -18.44 9.22 17.04
CA VAL A 89 -19.38 8.51 17.93
C VAL A 89 -18.67 7.41 18.71
N VAL A 90 -19.22 7.03 19.87
CA VAL A 90 -18.72 5.90 20.65
C VAL A 90 -18.80 4.60 19.82
N GLY A 91 -17.75 3.77 19.89
CA GLY A 91 -17.60 2.53 19.12
C GLY A 91 -16.93 2.69 17.75
N GLN A 92 -16.68 3.92 17.30
CA GLN A 92 -15.99 4.21 16.03
C GLN A 92 -14.46 4.16 16.19
N ASP A 93 -13.74 3.65 15.20
CA ASP A 93 -12.28 3.78 15.13
C ASP A 93 -11.87 5.15 14.57
N ILE A 94 -10.84 5.73 15.17
CA ILE A 94 -10.20 6.96 14.72
C ILE A 94 -8.68 6.84 14.72
N GLY A 95 -8.05 7.55 13.80
CA GLY A 95 -6.61 7.77 13.70
C GLY A 95 -6.18 9.07 14.36
N ILE A 96 -5.00 9.09 14.94
CA ILE A 96 -4.43 10.25 15.63
C ILE A 96 -2.97 10.42 15.24
N SER A 97 -2.62 11.61 14.77
CA SER A 97 -1.25 12.01 14.45
C SER A 97 -1.08 13.52 14.61
N ASP A 98 0.16 13.97 14.52
CA ASP A 98 0.51 15.36 14.18
C ASP A 98 1.34 15.36 12.88
N ASP A 99 1.87 16.51 12.48
CA ASP A 99 2.64 16.63 11.24
C ASP A 99 3.93 15.79 11.22
N GLU A 100 4.48 15.43 12.38
CA GLU A 100 5.70 14.63 12.50
C GLU A 100 5.45 13.18 12.93
N ARG A 101 4.40 12.90 13.69
CA ARG A 101 4.13 11.60 14.32
C ARG A 101 3.20 10.74 13.46
N ARG A 102 3.69 10.35 12.29
CA ARG A 102 3.03 9.48 11.30
C ARG A 102 3.63 8.07 11.31
N GLY A 103 3.15 7.19 10.45
CA GLY A 103 3.57 5.79 10.35
C GLY A 103 3.33 5.06 11.66
N TRP A 104 4.32 4.24 12.02
CA TRP A 104 4.37 3.52 13.29
C TRP A 104 4.29 4.41 14.55
N TRP A 105 4.44 5.73 14.44
CA TRP A 105 4.27 6.66 15.57
C TRP A 105 2.84 7.19 15.71
N GLY A 106 2.02 7.07 14.66
CA GLY A 106 0.59 7.34 14.73
C GLY A 106 -0.11 6.38 15.69
N THR A 107 -1.29 6.75 16.18
CA THR A 107 -2.10 5.90 17.07
C THR A 107 -3.47 5.71 16.48
N HIS A 108 -3.97 4.47 16.47
CA HIS A 108 -5.36 4.17 16.13
C HIS A 108 -6.06 3.67 17.38
N GLY A 109 -7.33 4.02 17.56
CA GLY A 109 -8.10 3.51 18.68
C GLY A 109 -9.59 3.66 18.45
N THR A 110 -10.34 2.87 19.21
CA THR A 110 -11.80 2.98 19.26
C THR A 110 -12.19 4.05 20.26
N VAL A 111 -13.15 4.90 19.91
CA VAL A 111 -13.74 5.88 20.81
C VAL A 111 -14.58 5.14 21.85
N GLU A 112 -14.16 5.15 23.12
CA GLU A 112 -14.87 4.50 24.22
C GLU A 112 -15.83 5.45 24.93
N LYS A 113 -15.46 6.72 25.03
CA LYS A 113 -16.27 7.75 25.72
C LYS A 113 -16.08 9.11 25.09
N ILE A 114 -17.18 9.86 24.99
CA ILE A 114 -17.20 11.28 24.66
C ILE A 114 -17.84 12.03 25.83
N ASP A 115 -17.18 13.08 26.30
CA ASP A 115 -17.68 13.97 27.35
C ASP A 115 -17.39 15.43 26.96
N GLY A 116 -18.39 16.08 26.36
CA GLY A 116 -18.25 17.36 25.70
C GLY A 116 -17.16 17.32 24.61
N ARG A 117 -16.01 17.96 24.88
CA ARG A 117 -14.85 18.01 23.96
C ARG A 117 -13.80 16.92 24.24
N GLN A 118 -13.98 16.13 25.30
CA GLN A 118 -13.04 15.08 25.65
C GLN A 118 -13.40 13.77 24.95
N ILE A 119 -12.38 13.10 24.40
CA ILE A 119 -12.48 11.81 23.73
C ILE A 119 -11.57 10.84 24.47
N THR A 120 -12.10 9.71 24.93
CA THR A 120 -11.31 8.62 25.51
C THR A 120 -11.19 7.48 24.51
N LEU A 121 -9.97 7.01 24.27
CA LEU A 121 -9.63 5.92 23.35
C LEU A 121 -9.39 4.60 24.08
N SER A 122 -9.66 3.50 23.37
CA SER A 122 -9.22 2.16 23.78
C SER A 122 -7.69 1.99 23.79
N ALA A 123 -6.99 2.69 22.89
CA ALA A 123 -5.55 2.62 22.77
C ALA A 123 -4.83 3.77 23.49
N LYS A 124 -3.65 3.47 24.03
CA LYS A 124 -2.69 4.47 24.53
C LYS A 124 -1.93 5.08 23.35
N LEU A 125 -1.62 6.38 23.43
CA LEU A 125 -0.80 7.04 22.42
C LEU A 125 0.61 6.46 22.36
N ASN A 126 1.03 6.04 21.16
CA ASN A 126 2.36 5.48 20.88
C ASN A 126 3.48 6.51 21.13
N ARG A 127 3.22 7.77 20.81
CA ARG A 127 4.11 8.92 21.01
C ARG A 127 3.34 10.14 21.49
N SER A 128 4.06 11.09 22.08
CA SER A 128 3.48 12.40 22.36
C SER A 128 3.22 13.14 21.04
N ILE A 129 2.07 13.79 20.94
CA ILE A 129 1.65 14.62 19.80
C ILE A 129 1.43 16.06 20.25
N SER A 130 1.67 17.02 19.35
CA SER A 130 1.55 18.44 19.67
C SER A 130 0.46 19.15 18.88
N ALA A 131 -0.37 19.92 19.58
CA ALA A 131 -1.36 20.80 18.96
C ALA A 131 -0.69 21.87 18.08
N ARG A 132 0.53 22.32 18.42
CA ARG A 132 1.30 23.26 17.61
C ARG A 132 1.76 22.67 16.28
N ARG A 133 1.86 21.34 16.18
CA ARG A 133 2.18 20.60 14.95
C ARG A 133 0.94 20.05 14.27
N ASN A 134 -0.18 20.78 14.38
CA ASN A 134 -1.46 20.40 13.79
C ASN A 134 -1.93 18.99 14.20
N ALA A 135 -1.82 18.62 15.48
CA ALA A 135 -2.37 17.36 15.94
C ALA A 135 -3.88 17.26 15.62
N VAL A 136 -4.27 16.16 14.98
CA VAL A 136 -5.65 15.88 14.58
C VAL A 136 -6.04 14.45 14.88
N ALA A 137 -7.34 14.27 15.15
CA ALA A 137 -8.01 12.99 15.07
C ALA A 137 -8.83 12.94 13.77
N VAL A 138 -8.83 11.79 13.09
CA VAL A 138 -9.56 11.56 11.84
C VAL A 138 -10.34 10.25 11.92
N SER A 139 -11.53 10.20 11.33
CA SER A 139 -12.33 8.97 11.26
C SER A 139 -11.87 7.99 10.18
N LEU A 140 -10.55 7.78 10.07
CA LEU A 140 -9.92 6.83 9.17
C LEU A 140 -9.26 5.71 9.99
N PHE A 141 -9.40 4.50 9.49
CA PHE A 141 -8.93 3.25 10.07
C PHE A 141 -8.88 2.22 8.92
N PRO A 142 -8.05 1.17 9.00
CA PRO A 142 -8.09 0.08 8.02
C PRO A 142 -9.48 -0.55 7.94
N ALA A 143 -10.00 -0.81 6.75
CA ALA A 143 -11.26 -1.55 6.63
C ALA A 143 -11.10 -2.97 7.21
N ILE A 144 -10.01 -3.64 6.83
CA ILE A 144 -9.63 -4.96 7.34
C ILE A 144 -8.25 -4.85 7.99
N THR A 145 -8.08 -5.49 9.14
CA THR A 145 -6.77 -5.61 9.79
C THR A 145 -6.56 -6.97 10.45
N ALA A 146 -5.31 -7.39 10.53
CA ALA A 146 -4.87 -8.54 11.31
C ALA A 146 -3.47 -8.26 11.86
N GLN A 147 -3.17 -8.77 13.05
CA GLN A 147 -1.88 -8.56 13.71
C GLN A 147 -1.38 -9.85 14.35
N ASP A 148 -0.21 -10.32 13.90
CA ASP A 148 0.42 -11.57 14.36
C ASP A 148 -0.48 -12.81 14.20
N GLU A 149 -1.22 -12.84 13.08
CA GLU A 149 -2.14 -13.92 12.76
C GLU A 149 -1.58 -14.83 11.66
N THR A 150 -2.07 -16.06 11.59
CA THR A 150 -1.58 -17.07 10.65
C THR A 150 -2.72 -17.81 9.97
N ASP A 151 -2.54 -18.21 8.70
CA ASP A 151 -3.52 -18.98 7.93
C ASP A 151 -4.87 -18.27 7.76
N LEU A 152 -4.84 -16.97 7.41
CA LEU A 152 -6.04 -16.19 7.09
C LEU A 152 -6.19 -15.96 5.60
N SER A 153 -7.43 -15.77 5.13
CA SER A 153 -7.69 -15.40 3.73
C SER A 153 -8.76 -14.33 3.58
N LEU A 154 -8.54 -13.42 2.65
CA LEU A 154 -9.47 -12.37 2.23
C LEU A 154 -9.77 -12.57 0.74
N ALA A 155 -11.03 -12.76 0.36
CA ALA A 155 -11.36 -13.01 -1.03
C ALA A 155 -12.69 -12.42 -1.51
N ASP A 156 -12.74 -12.06 -2.79
CA ASP A 156 -13.99 -11.81 -3.53
C ASP A 156 -14.85 -10.67 -2.95
N PHE A 157 -14.27 -9.49 -2.72
CA PHE A 157 -15.04 -8.31 -2.32
C PHE A 157 -14.38 -7.00 -2.75
N THR A 158 -15.15 -5.91 -2.69
CA THR A 158 -14.68 -4.55 -2.91
C THR A 158 -14.61 -3.78 -1.59
N ILE A 159 -13.51 -3.06 -1.36
CA ILE A 159 -13.41 -2.02 -0.33
C ILE A 159 -13.45 -0.65 -1.01
N ARG A 160 -14.30 0.25 -0.51
CA ARG A 160 -14.50 1.57 -1.12
C ARG A 160 -14.37 2.70 -0.10
N GLY A 161 -13.44 3.62 -0.37
CA GLY A 161 -13.32 4.88 0.33
C GLY A 161 -14.37 5.92 -0.11
N PRO A 162 -14.37 7.11 0.51
CA PRO A 162 -15.25 8.19 0.10
C PRO A 162 -14.75 8.80 -1.22
N ARG A 163 -15.61 8.79 -2.25
CA ARG A 163 -15.30 9.37 -3.57
C ARG A 163 -14.80 10.81 -3.43
N ARG A 164 -13.83 11.19 -4.26
CA ARG A 164 -13.26 12.55 -4.34
C ARG A 164 -12.68 13.02 -2.99
N TYR A 165 -12.12 12.13 -2.20
CA TYR A 165 -11.32 12.52 -1.05
C TYR A 165 -10.18 13.47 -1.50
N ARG A 166 -10.11 14.66 -0.89
CA ARG A 166 -9.08 15.70 -1.16
C ARG A 166 -8.27 16.06 0.08
N GLY A 167 -8.39 15.26 1.14
CA GLY A 167 -7.63 15.52 2.36
C GLY A 167 -6.15 15.16 2.17
N LYS A 168 -5.32 15.66 3.09
CA LYS A 168 -3.86 15.43 3.10
C LYS A 168 -3.44 14.30 4.05
N TRP A 169 -4.41 13.53 4.55
CA TRP A 169 -4.09 12.39 5.40
C TRP A 169 -3.66 11.24 4.51
N TRP A 170 -2.41 10.80 4.66
CA TRP A 170 -1.88 9.62 4.01
C TRP A 170 -0.81 9.03 4.93
N ASP A 171 -0.96 7.73 5.20
CA ASP A 171 -0.09 6.94 6.08
C ASP A 171 -0.41 5.44 5.93
N PHE A 172 0.62 4.62 5.67
CA PHE A 172 0.49 3.19 5.36
C PHE A 172 -0.22 2.39 6.46
N THR A 173 -0.18 2.84 7.73
CA THR A 173 -0.90 2.12 8.80
C THR A 173 -2.41 2.15 8.61
N TYR A 174 -2.92 3.09 7.80
CA TYR A 174 -4.33 3.27 7.45
C TYR A 174 -4.69 2.66 6.09
N SER A 175 -3.87 1.75 5.57
CA SER A 175 -4.19 0.99 4.35
C SER A 175 -5.58 0.36 4.42
N ALA A 176 -6.28 0.21 3.29
CA ALA A 176 -7.62 -0.39 3.29
C ALA A 176 -7.59 -1.81 3.87
N ILE A 177 -6.58 -2.58 3.48
CA ILE A 177 -6.16 -3.80 4.15
C ILE A 177 -4.81 -3.52 4.79
N HIS A 178 -4.72 -3.69 6.11
CA HIS A 178 -3.46 -3.52 6.84
C HIS A 178 -3.15 -4.78 7.67
N LEU A 179 -2.24 -5.61 7.16
CA LEU A 179 -1.78 -6.83 7.84
C LEU A 179 -0.42 -6.58 8.47
N VAL A 180 -0.24 -6.98 9.72
CA VAL A 180 1.03 -6.81 10.44
C VAL A 180 1.48 -8.14 11.03
N LEU A 181 2.74 -8.54 10.83
CA LEU A 181 3.30 -9.79 11.38
C LEU A 181 2.54 -11.06 10.97
N CYS A 182 1.74 -11.01 9.90
CA CYS A 182 0.92 -12.13 9.49
C CYS A 182 1.73 -13.16 8.72
N ARG A 183 1.35 -14.45 8.83
CA ARG A 183 2.02 -15.56 8.14
C ARG A 183 1.03 -16.38 7.32
N ARG A 184 1.44 -16.82 6.13
CA ARG A 184 0.58 -17.65 5.24
C ARG A 184 -0.78 -17.01 4.97
N ALA A 185 -0.82 -15.69 4.89
CA ALA A 185 -2.02 -14.94 4.58
C ALA A 185 -2.26 -14.87 3.07
N ARG A 186 -3.51 -14.93 2.64
CA ARG A 186 -3.90 -14.81 1.22
C ARG A 186 -4.89 -13.67 1.03
N VAL A 187 -4.61 -12.77 0.10
CA VAL A 187 -5.55 -11.73 -0.37
C VAL A 187 -5.76 -11.96 -1.86
N THR A 188 -6.98 -12.32 -2.26
CA THR A 188 -7.25 -12.75 -3.63
C THR A 188 -8.51 -12.11 -4.18
N ASN A 189 -8.47 -11.58 -5.40
CA ASN A 189 -9.65 -10.99 -6.03
C ASN A 189 -10.36 -9.93 -5.17
N VAL A 190 -9.57 -9.05 -4.54
CA VAL A 190 -10.08 -7.91 -3.77
C VAL A 190 -9.81 -6.62 -4.53
N THR A 191 -10.84 -5.77 -4.63
CA THR A 191 -10.75 -4.46 -5.29
C THR A 191 -10.83 -3.35 -4.25
N VAL A 192 -9.82 -2.49 -4.17
CA VAL A 192 -9.80 -1.28 -3.33
C VAL A 192 -9.95 -0.06 -4.22
N LEU A 193 -10.92 0.82 -3.90
CA LEU A 193 -11.27 1.99 -4.70
C LEU A 193 -11.35 3.24 -3.83
N ASP A 194 -10.78 4.36 -4.31
CA ASP A 194 -10.87 5.68 -3.70
C ASP A 194 -10.42 5.72 -2.23
N TRP A 195 -9.50 4.84 -1.80
CA TRP A 195 -9.15 4.74 -0.39
C TRP A 195 -8.32 5.96 0.06
N PRO A 196 -8.60 6.58 1.22
CA PRO A 196 -7.87 7.78 1.67
C PRO A 196 -6.40 7.56 2.07
N SER A 197 -5.87 6.35 1.91
CA SER A 197 -4.47 6.00 2.17
C SER A 197 -4.03 4.96 1.15
N ASP A 198 -3.12 4.05 1.51
CA ASP A 198 -2.72 2.94 0.65
C ASP A 198 -3.85 1.92 0.44
N GLY A 199 -3.79 1.16 -0.66
CA GLY A 199 -4.74 0.10 -0.95
C GLY A 199 -4.53 -1.12 -0.04
N VAL A 200 -3.49 -1.89 -0.31
CA VAL A 200 -3.13 -3.11 0.45
C VAL A 200 -1.73 -2.96 1.03
N GLY A 201 -1.65 -2.87 2.36
CA GLY A 201 -0.41 -2.80 3.11
C GLY A 201 -0.15 -4.08 3.92
N VAL A 202 1.04 -4.66 3.75
CA VAL A 202 1.47 -5.85 4.48
C VAL A 202 2.84 -5.57 5.10
N GLN A 203 2.87 -5.41 6.42
CA GLN A 203 4.05 -5.00 7.15
C GLN A 203 4.57 -6.11 8.05
N ARG A 204 5.84 -6.53 7.88
CA ARG A 204 6.43 -7.70 8.57
C ARG A 204 5.68 -8.99 8.24
N GLY A 205 6.22 -10.12 8.71
CA GLY A 205 5.60 -11.44 8.54
C GLY A 205 6.21 -12.20 7.37
N SER A 206 5.57 -13.28 6.95
CA SER A 206 6.13 -14.12 5.89
C SER A 206 5.08 -14.90 5.09
N ASP A 207 5.46 -15.33 3.89
CA ASP A 207 4.67 -16.28 3.08
C ASP A 207 3.28 -15.73 2.74
N VAL A 208 3.17 -14.41 2.57
CA VAL A 208 1.93 -13.72 2.21
C VAL A 208 1.77 -13.69 0.70
N GLN A 209 0.57 -13.97 0.22
CA GLN A 209 0.21 -13.91 -1.19
C GLN A 209 -0.87 -12.86 -1.42
N VAL A 210 -0.60 -11.90 -2.30
CA VAL A 210 -1.58 -10.92 -2.76
C VAL A 210 -1.71 -11.06 -4.27
N SER A 211 -2.83 -11.59 -4.74
CA SER A 211 -2.98 -11.97 -6.13
C SER A 211 -4.32 -11.58 -6.74
N GLN A 212 -4.35 -11.22 -8.02
CA GLN A 212 -5.60 -10.87 -8.72
C GLN A 212 -6.34 -9.70 -8.05
N CYS A 213 -5.63 -8.85 -7.32
CA CYS A 213 -6.19 -7.73 -6.60
C CYS A 213 -6.07 -6.44 -7.39
N GLN A 214 -6.89 -5.46 -7.04
CA GLN A 214 -6.90 -4.16 -7.70
C GLN A 214 -6.87 -3.04 -6.66
N ALA A 215 -6.07 -2.00 -6.90
CA ALA A 215 -6.04 -0.77 -6.11
C ALA A 215 -6.11 0.43 -7.05
N HIS A 216 -7.24 1.13 -7.04
CA HIS A 216 -7.51 2.26 -7.93
C HIS A 216 -7.77 3.54 -7.16
N ASP A 217 -7.16 4.62 -7.62
CA ASP A 217 -7.39 5.98 -7.13
C ASP A 217 -7.26 6.10 -5.60
N CYS A 218 -6.43 5.25 -4.99
CA CYS A 218 -6.05 5.39 -3.59
C CYS A 218 -5.21 6.66 -3.43
N ALA A 219 -5.39 7.39 -2.33
CA ALA A 219 -4.62 8.61 -2.09
C ALA A 219 -3.12 8.32 -1.85
N GLY A 220 -2.81 7.11 -1.40
CA GLY A 220 -1.46 6.59 -1.20
C GLY A 220 -0.96 5.68 -2.31
N HIS A 221 -0.17 4.67 -1.94
CA HIS A 221 0.27 3.60 -2.83
C HIS A 221 -0.86 2.60 -3.13
N GLY A 222 -0.78 1.89 -4.26
CA GLY A 222 -1.69 0.79 -4.54
C GLY A 222 -1.42 -0.41 -3.61
N PHE A 223 -0.22 -0.97 -3.72
CA PHE A 223 0.26 -2.11 -2.94
C PHE A 223 1.55 -1.77 -2.21
N HIS A 224 1.68 -2.20 -0.96
CA HIS A 224 2.77 -1.78 -0.08
C HIS A 224 3.25 -2.94 0.80
N PRO A 225 4.15 -3.81 0.31
CA PRO A 225 4.96 -4.66 1.17
C PRO A 225 5.99 -3.84 1.95
N GLY A 226 6.13 -4.10 3.25
CA GLY A 226 7.14 -3.37 3.99
C GLY A 226 7.55 -3.90 5.35
N THR A 227 8.46 -3.14 5.96
CA THR A 227 8.95 -3.30 7.32
C THR A 227 9.42 -4.73 7.63
N GLY A 228 10.24 -5.35 6.78
CA GLY A 228 10.73 -6.72 7.06
C GLY A 228 9.79 -7.84 6.61
N LEU A 229 8.98 -7.63 5.58
CA LEU A 229 8.16 -8.71 4.98
C LEU A 229 9.03 -9.67 4.18
N VAL A 230 8.75 -10.97 4.28
CA VAL A 230 9.63 -12.03 3.77
C VAL A 230 8.88 -13.03 2.90
N ARG A 231 9.48 -13.51 1.81
CA ARG A 231 8.90 -14.57 0.96
C ARG A 231 7.46 -14.29 0.56
N SER A 232 7.18 -13.04 0.20
CA SER A 232 5.84 -12.64 -0.24
C SER A 232 5.73 -12.69 -1.76
N VAL A 233 4.53 -13.03 -2.26
CA VAL A 233 4.24 -13.08 -3.69
C VAL A 233 3.12 -12.11 -4.00
N TRP A 234 3.40 -11.21 -4.94
CA TRP A 234 2.46 -10.22 -5.43
C TRP A 234 2.31 -10.43 -6.93
N SER A 235 1.17 -10.97 -7.37
CA SER A 235 1.02 -11.39 -8.76
C SER A 235 -0.35 -11.05 -9.37
N HIS A 236 -0.40 -10.78 -10.67
CA HIS A 236 -1.67 -10.50 -11.37
C HIS A 236 -2.45 -9.33 -10.77
N ASN A 237 -1.75 -8.32 -10.23
CA ASN A 237 -2.38 -7.19 -9.56
C ASN A 237 -2.49 -5.99 -10.49
N ILE A 238 -3.45 -5.10 -10.22
CA ILE A 238 -3.64 -3.84 -10.95
C ILE A 238 -3.55 -2.67 -9.98
N GLY A 239 -2.50 -1.85 -10.10
CA GLY A 239 -2.37 -0.58 -9.36
C GLY A 239 -2.50 0.59 -10.32
N LYS A 240 -3.66 1.27 -10.30
CA LYS A 240 -3.97 2.33 -11.26
C LYS A 240 -4.32 3.66 -10.60
N GLY A 241 -3.78 4.76 -11.11
CA GLY A 241 -4.23 6.11 -10.73
C GLY A 241 -3.95 6.49 -9.27
N ASN A 242 -3.10 5.74 -8.57
CA ASN A 242 -2.83 5.95 -7.15
C ASN A 242 -1.99 7.21 -6.93
N GLY A 243 -2.18 7.86 -5.78
CA GLY A 243 -1.48 9.09 -5.39
C GLY A 243 0.00 8.91 -5.06
N GLY A 244 0.43 7.67 -4.81
CA GLY A 244 1.82 7.24 -4.71
C GLY A 244 2.25 6.41 -5.92
N ASP A 245 3.06 5.38 -5.68
CA ASP A 245 3.39 4.33 -6.65
C ASP A 245 2.26 3.29 -6.79
N GLY A 246 2.21 2.59 -7.93
CA GLY A 246 1.32 1.44 -8.10
C GLY A 246 1.67 0.30 -7.13
N PHE A 247 2.97 0.05 -6.99
CA PHE A 247 3.56 -0.88 -6.02
C PHE A 247 4.76 -0.23 -5.33
N PHE A 248 4.86 -0.30 -4.01
CA PHE A 248 5.95 0.33 -3.26
C PHE A 248 6.61 -0.65 -2.28
N PHE A 249 7.90 -0.91 -2.51
CA PHE A 249 8.74 -1.63 -1.55
C PHE A 249 9.17 -0.70 -0.41
N CYS A 250 9.07 -1.18 0.83
CA CYS A 250 9.40 -0.36 2.00
C CYS A 250 10.22 -1.11 3.05
N ALA A 251 11.54 -0.94 3.03
CA ALA A 251 12.47 -1.26 4.11
C ALA A 251 12.47 -2.72 4.62
N ARG A 252 13.55 -3.43 4.26
CA ARG A 252 13.86 -4.82 4.60
C ARG A 252 12.89 -5.86 4.04
N VAL A 253 12.19 -5.57 2.95
CA VAL A 253 11.47 -6.59 2.19
C VAL A 253 12.49 -7.52 1.52
N HIS A 254 12.35 -8.83 1.72
CA HIS A 254 13.32 -9.78 1.18
C HIS A 254 12.72 -11.06 0.63
N HIS A 255 13.42 -11.64 -0.37
CA HIS A 255 13.03 -12.88 -1.03
C HIS A 255 11.58 -12.84 -1.58
N SER A 256 11.11 -11.66 -1.96
CA SER A 256 9.73 -11.45 -2.40
C SER A 256 9.66 -11.22 -3.91
N THR A 257 8.52 -11.55 -4.50
CA THR A 257 8.30 -11.44 -5.96
C THR A 257 7.13 -10.50 -6.25
N CYS A 258 7.35 -9.55 -7.15
CA CYS A 258 6.30 -8.76 -7.79
C CYS A 258 6.27 -9.13 -9.28
N SER A 259 5.16 -9.74 -9.73
CA SER A 259 5.09 -10.41 -11.02
C SER A 259 3.78 -10.21 -11.75
N ASP A 260 3.78 -10.30 -13.08
CA ASP A 260 2.57 -10.39 -13.92
C ASP A 260 1.52 -9.31 -13.62
N SER A 261 1.95 -8.12 -13.19
CA SER A 261 1.06 -7.06 -12.70
C SER A 261 1.09 -5.82 -13.58
N ILE A 262 0.03 -5.00 -13.51
CA ILE A 262 -0.11 -3.77 -14.28
C ILE A 262 -0.12 -2.59 -13.31
N PHE A 263 0.87 -1.71 -13.45
CA PHE A 263 1.00 -0.49 -12.64
C PHE A 263 1.02 0.73 -13.53
N SER A 264 -0.12 1.42 -13.63
CA SER A 264 -0.30 2.51 -14.59
C SER A 264 -0.91 3.78 -14.03
N GLU A 265 -0.58 4.92 -14.67
CA GLU A 265 -1.18 6.22 -14.38
C GLU A 265 -1.00 6.68 -12.91
N ASN A 266 -0.03 6.12 -12.19
CA ASN A 266 0.23 6.48 -10.80
C ASN A 266 1.02 7.81 -10.70
N LYS A 267 0.84 8.53 -9.60
CA LYS A 267 1.45 9.87 -9.40
C LYS A 267 2.94 9.84 -9.08
N LEU A 268 3.49 8.67 -8.75
CA LEU A 268 4.93 8.44 -8.68
C LEU A 268 5.33 7.45 -9.78
N SER A 269 5.79 6.25 -9.41
CA SER A 269 6.28 5.23 -10.32
C SER A 269 5.25 4.11 -10.50
N GLY A 270 5.45 3.25 -11.50
CA GLY A 270 4.72 1.98 -11.56
C GLY A 270 5.10 1.12 -10.36
N ILE A 271 6.40 0.86 -10.22
CA ILE A 271 7.00 0.19 -9.07
C ILE A 271 8.08 1.12 -8.49
N GLY A 272 7.99 1.43 -7.20
CA GLY A 272 8.92 2.34 -6.52
C GLY A 272 9.53 1.76 -5.26
N GLY A 273 10.60 2.41 -4.78
CA GLY A 273 11.27 2.06 -3.54
C GLY A 273 12.07 0.76 -3.59
N VAL A 274 12.30 0.19 -4.77
CA VAL A 274 13.03 -1.08 -4.91
C VAL A 274 14.42 -0.95 -4.28
N ALA A 275 14.79 -1.91 -3.43
CA ALA A 275 16.04 -1.96 -2.65
C ALA A 275 16.13 -0.96 -1.46
N ARG A 276 15.23 0.02 -1.37
CA ARG A 276 15.38 1.13 -0.43
C ARG A 276 15.20 0.69 1.02
N GLY A 277 16.18 1.03 1.85
CA GLY A 277 16.11 0.75 3.29
C GLY A 277 16.43 -0.71 3.61
N GLY A 278 17.25 -1.35 2.78
CA GLY A 278 17.78 -2.70 3.00
C GLY A 278 16.88 -3.80 2.45
N ASP A 279 16.06 -3.51 1.44
CA ASP A 279 15.37 -4.58 0.71
C ASP A 279 16.41 -5.33 -0.14
N HIS A 280 16.41 -6.67 -0.14
CA HIS A 280 17.39 -7.49 -0.88
C HIS A 280 16.77 -8.78 -1.40
N HIS A 281 17.35 -9.36 -2.46
CA HIS A 281 16.92 -10.63 -3.05
C HIS A 281 15.47 -10.65 -3.53
N ASN A 282 14.93 -9.51 -3.99
CA ASN A 282 13.59 -9.48 -4.57
C ASN A 282 13.64 -9.61 -6.09
N ILE A 283 12.55 -10.13 -6.64
CA ILE A 283 12.36 -10.35 -8.07
C ILE A 283 11.20 -9.47 -8.54
N ILE A 284 11.46 -8.66 -9.54
CA ILE A 284 10.48 -7.81 -10.22
C ILE A 284 10.41 -8.32 -11.66
N SER A 285 9.42 -9.15 -11.97
CA SER A 285 9.34 -9.86 -13.24
C SER A 285 8.05 -9.63 -14.01
N ASP A 286 8.12 -9.50 -15.34
CA ASP A 286 6.94 -9.61 -16.22
C ASP A 286 5.80 -8.62 -15.91
N ASN A 287 6.13 -7.46 -15.33
CA ASN A 287 5.15 -6.42 -15.04
C ASN A 287 5.02 -5.44 -16.20
N VAL A 288 3.86 -4.80 -16.29
CA VAL A 288 3.62 -3.64 -17.17
C VAL A 288 3.60 -2.38 -16.33
N CYS A 289 4.61 -1.53 -16.48
CA CYS A 289 4.67 -0.21 -15.85
C CYS A 289 4.46 0.87 -16.90
N SER A 290 3.28 1.48 -16.95
CA SER A 290 2.92 2.40 -18.03
C SER A 290 2.31 3.74 -17.62
N SER A 291 2.66 4.81 -18.34
CA SER A 291 2.03 6.13 -18.18
C SER A 291 2.07 6.66 -16.75
N ASN A 292 3.06 6.27 -15.95
CA ASN A 292 3.24 6.81 -14.61
C ASN A 292 3.89 8.19 -14.68
N ALA A 293 3.61 9.02 -13.68
CA ALA A 293 4.11 10.38 -13.58
C ALA A 293 5.64 10.44 -13.64
N LYS A 294 6.33 9.50 -12.99
CA LYS A 294 7.79 9.44 -12.90
C LYS A 294 8.35 8.22 -13.62
N TRP A 295 9.04 7.34 -12.92
CA TRP A 295 9.70 6.17 -13.51
C TRP A 295 8.68 5.05 -13.79
N GLY A 296 9.02 4.15 -14.70
CA GLY A 296 8.33 2.85 -14.74
C GLY A 296 8.68 2.03 -13.50
N ILE A 297 9.98 1.86 -13.27
CA ILE A 297 10.54 1.20 -12.09
C ILE A 297 11.63 2.08 -11.48
N GLU A 298 11.49 2.43 -10.21
CA GLU A 298 12.51 3.14 -9.42
C GLU A 298 13.20 2.19 -8.44
N ALA A 299 14.48 1.92 -8.67
CA ALA A 299 15.37 1.23 -7.75
C ALA A 299 16.43 2.19 -7.19
N THR A 300 16.59 2.17 -5.87
CA THR A 300 17.37 3.20 -5.18
C THR A 300 18.01 2.69 -3.89
N ARG A 301 19.31 2.97 -3.71
CA ARG A 301 20.08 2.75 -2.47
C ARG A 301 19.98 1.34 -1.92
N GLY A 302 20.38 0.36 -2.71
CA GLY A 302 20.44 -1.03 -2.27
C GLY A 302 21.03 -1.97 -3.31
N ASP A 303 20.88 -3.26 -3.10
CA ASP A 303 21.60 -4.26 -3.90
C ASP A 303 20.80 -5.55 -4.12
N GLU A 304 21.35 -6.41 -4.97
CA GLU A 304 20.93 -7.81 -5.13
C GLU A 304 19.44 -7.98 -5.50
N GLN A 305 18.97 -7.14 -6.42
CA GLN A 305 17.65 -7.25 -7.05
C GLN A 305 17.74 -7.91 -8.44
N VAL A 306 16.66 -8.57 -8.83
CA VAL A 306 16.46 -9.04 -10.21
C VAL A 306 15.28 -8.29 -10.82
N ILE A 307 15.54 -7.50 -11.86
CA ILE A 307 14.51 -6.75 -12.60
C ILE A 307 14.48 -7.31 -14.03
N THR A 308 13.46 -8.09 -14.36
CA THR A 308 13.46 -8.89 -15.59
C THR A 308 12.13 -8.96 -16.32
N GLY A 309 12.15 -9.07 -17.65
CA GLY A 309 10.93 -9.31 -18.44
C GLY A 309 9.88 -8.19 -18.39
N ASN A 310 10.17 -7.04 -17.78
CA ASN A 310 9.16 -6.00 -17.60
C ASN A 310 8.94 -5.20 -18.89
N LEU A 311 7.69 -4.81 -19.12
CA LEU A 311 7.28 -3.89 -20.17
C LEU A 311 7.12 -2.49 -19.56
N VAL A 312 7.97 -1.56 -19.96
CA VAL A 312 8.05 -0.21 -19.39
C VAL A 312 7.77 0.85 -20.44
N LEU A 313 6.57 1.43 -20.41
CA LEU A 313 6.01 2.20 -21.52
C LEU A 313 5.57 3.60 -21.11
N ASN A 314 5.90 4.60 -21.91
CA ASN A 314 5.24 5.92 -21.85
C ASN A 314 5.30 6.58 -20.46
N ASN A 315 6.30 6.30 -19.62
CA ASN A 315 6.39 6.94 -18.30
C ASN A 315 6.94 8.37 -18.44
N SER A 316 7.35 8.97 -17.33
CA SER A 316 7.83 10.36 -17.26
C SER A 316 6.76 11.40 -17.60
N GLN A 317 5.49 11.10 -17.30
CA GLN A 317 4.33 11.94 -17.66
C GLN A 317 4.28 13.29 -16.94
N GLU A 318 4.84 13.40 -15.74
CA GLU A 318 4.88 14.67 -14.99
C GLU A 318 5.81 15.69 -15.65
N ARG A 319 6.96 15.20 -16.16
CA ARG A 319 7.96 16.03 -16.81
C ARG A 319 8.71 15.20 -17.84
N ALA A 320 8.38 15.38 -19.12
CA ALA A 320 8.97 14.64 -20.22
C ALA A 320 10.51 14.64 -20.17
N GLY A 321 11.11 13.47 -20.39
CA GLY A 321 12.56 13.23 -20.43
C GLY A 321 13.30 13.40 -19.11
N SER A 322 12.59 13.53 -17.99
CA SER A 322 13.21 13.73 -16.67
C SER A 322 13.32 12.45 -15.84
N TYR A 323 12.58 11.42 -16.23
CA TYR A 323 12.51 10.15 -15.53
C TYR A 323 12.75 9.04 -16.55
N SER A 324 13.75 8.21 -16.32
CA SER A 324 14.03 7.04 -17.14
C SER A 324 12.93 5.98 -16.98
N GLY A 325 12.83 5.06 -17.93
CA GLY A 325 11.94 3.91 -17.78
C GLY A 325 12.32 3.09 -16.54
N ILE A 326 13.60 2.72 -16.41
CA ILE A 326 14.15 2.08 -15.22
C ILE A 326 15.26 2.96 -14.65
N ARG A 327 15.16 3.31 -13.36
CA ARG A 327 16.18 4.05 -12.62
C ARG A 327 16.96 3.10 -11.73
N LEU A 328 18.29 3.19 -11.80
CA LEU A 328 19.24 2.58 -10.87
C LEU A 328 20.04 3.72 -10.21
N HIS A 329 19.75 4.02 -8.95
CA HIS A 329 20.44 5.09 -8.21
C HIS A 329 21.07 4.55 -6.94
N ASP A 330 22.38 4.73 -6.79
CA ASP A 330 23.17 4.11 -5.71
C ASP A 330 22.88 2.59 -5.58
N MET A 331 22.82 1.90 -6.72
CA MET A 331 22.46 0.48 -6.80
C MET A 331 23.68 -0.41 -7.02
N GLN A 332 23.80 -1.53 -6.29
CA GLN A 332 24.94 -2.44 -6.41
C GLN A 332 24.56 -3.89 -6.68
N ARG A 333 25.37 -4.63 -7.46
CA ARG A 333 25.22 -6.10 -7.59
C ARG A 333 23.82 -6.57 -8.05
N ASN A 334 23.21 -5.83 -8.98
CA ASN A 334 21.86 -6.15 -9.51
C ASN A 334 21.92 -6.80 -10.89
N VAL A 335 20.85 -7.52 -11.23
CA VAL A 335 20.62 -8.03 -12.59
C VAL A 335 19.40 -7.32 -13.18
N VAL A 336 19.59 -6.63 -14.30
CA VAL A 336 18.54 -5.96 -15.06
C VAL A 336 18.52 -6.51 -16.48
N THR A 337 17.60 -7.44 -16.76
CA THR A 337 17.70 -8.25 -17.98
C THR A 337 16.39 -8.55 -18.67
N GLY A 338 16.37 -8.55 -20.01
CA GLY A 338 15.19 -8.93 -20.78
C GLY A 338 14.01 -7.97 -20.66
N ASN A 339 14.24 -6.71 -20.25
CA ASN A 339 13.17 -5.72 -20.16
C ASN A 339 12.94 -5.05 -21.51
N ARG A 340 11.69 -4.68 -21.80
CA ARG A 340 11.31 -3.90 -22.98
C ARG A 340 10.87 -2.50 -22.56
N LEU A 341 11.58 -1.50 -23.05
CA LEU A 341 11.33 -0.10 -22.79
C LEU A 341 11.01 0.60 -24.10
N ALA A 342 9.89 1.31 -24.17
CA ALA A 342 9.50 2.08 -25.35
C ALA A 342 8.66 3.29 -24.97
N ASP A 343 8.56 4.24 -25.90
CA ASP A 343 7.53 5.27 -25.88
C ASP A 343 6.83 5.28 -27.25
N ASP A 344 5.53 5.00 -27.26
CA ASP A 344 4.71 4.92 -28.48
C ASP A 344 3.74 6.10 -28.63
N GLN A 345 3.90 7.14 -27.80
CA GLN A 345 3.12 8.35 -27.90
C GLN A 345 3.62 9.21 -29.07
N GLU A 346 2.71 9.99 -29.68
CA GLU A 346 3.08 10.98 -30.72
C GLU A 346 4.14 11.97 -30.25
N LYS A 347 4.11 12.31 -28.95
CA LYS A 347 5.09 13.16 -28.27
C LYS A 347 5.72 12.36 -27.14
N PRO A 348 6.88 11.73 -27.38
CA PRO A 348 7.53 10.89 -26.38
C PRO A 348 7.80 11.63 -25.07
N THR A 349 7.44 11.02 -23.95
CA THR A 349 7.72 11.51 -22.59
C THR A 349 8.84 10.70 -21.93
N GLN A 350 8.88 9.40 -22.13
CA GLN A 350 9.95 8.50 -21.70
C GLN A 350 11.03 8.47 -22.79
N THR A 351 12.05 9.31 -22.64
CA THR A 351 13.15 9.41 -23.62
C THR A 351 14.46 8.77 -23.15
N GLU A 352 14.49 8.25 -21.93
CA GLU A 352 15.63 7.53 -21.37
C GLU A 352 15.18 6.12 -20.94
N GLY A 353 15.95 5.10 -21.31
CA GLY A 353 15.65 3.69 -21.01
C GLY A 353 16.08 3.30 -19.61
N ILE A 354 17.25 2.67 -19.48
CA ILE A 354 17.84 2.22 -18.22
C ILE A 354 18.99 3.17 -17.86
N VAL A 355 18.93 3.80 -16.69
CA VAL A 355 19.90 4.82 -16.29
C VAL A 355 20.46 4.54 -14.90
N GLU A 356 21.77 4.32 -14.84
CA GLU A 356 22.56 4.36 -13.61
C GLU A 356 22.89 5.81 -13.20
N SER A 357 23.01 6.05 -11.89
CA SER A 357 23.41 7.35 -11.33
C SER A 357 23.94 7.24 -9.90
N GLY A 358 24.68 8.25 -9.44
CA GLY A 358 25.26 8.26 -8.09
C GLY A 358 26.37 7.22 -7.95
N ASP A 359 26.42 6.53 -6.81
CA ASP A 359 27.44 5.52 -6.49
C ASP A 359 27.05 4.11 -7.00
N THR A 360 26.28 4.06 -8.07
CA THR A 360 25.82 2.81 -8.70
C THR A 360 27.01 2.08 -9.32
N ASP A 361 27.15 0.78 -9.04
CA ASP A 361 28.26 -0.04 -9.55
C ASP A 361 27.94 -1.55 -9.54
N TYR A 362 28.76 -2.39 -10.20
CA TYR A 362 28.63 -3.85 -10.20
C TYR A 362 27.27 -4.38 -10.68
N ASN A 363 26.57 -3.70 -11.59
CA ASN A 363 25.31 -4.21 -12.13
C ASN A 363 25.52 -4.88 -13.48
N LEU A 364 24.74 -5.94 -13.73
CA LEU A 364 24.62 -6.55 -15.06
C LEU A 364 23.34 -6.07 -15.72
N ILE A 365 23.48 -5.24 -16.76
CA ILE A 365 22.37 -4.74 -17.58
C ILE A 365 22.45 -5.42 -18.95
N SER A 366 21.61 -6.42 -19.18
CA SER A 366 21.77 -7.28 -20.37
C SER A 366 20.48 -7.60 -21.12
N ALA A 367 20.57 -7.85 -22.42
CA ALA A 367 19.45 -8.34 -23.24
C ALA A 367 18.16 -7.47 -23.15
N ASN A 368 18.29 -6.17 -22.88
CA ASN A 368 17.14 -5.26 -22.85
C ASN A 368 16.88 -4.67 -24.24
N LEU A 369 15.61 -4.39 -24.54
CA LEU A 369 15.19 -3.67 -25.74
C LEU A 369 14.72 -2.26 -25.36
N CYS A 370 15.52 -1.24 -25.67
CA CYS A 370 15.24 0.17 -25.39
C CYS A 370 14.86 0.91 -26.68
N ALA A 371 13.69 0.60 -27.25
CA ALA A 371 13.30 1.11 -28.57
C ALA A 371 12.96 2.61 -28.55
N GLY A 372 13.57 3.38 -29.46
CA GLY A 372 13.23 4.80 -29.69
C GLY A 372 13.71 5.76 -28.59
N MET A 373 14.59 5.29 -27.70
CA MET A 373 15.10 6.08 -26.57
C MET A 373 16.26 6.95 -27.02
N ARG A 374 16.29 8.22 -26.61
CA ARG A 374 17.46 9.11 -26.82
C ARG A 374 18.71 8.56 -26.12
N LYS A 375 18.51 7.94 -24.96
CA LYS A 375 19.55 7.19 -24.22
C LYS A 375 18.99 5.83 -23.83
N GLY A 376 19.38 4.78 -24.54
CA GLY A 376 18.88 3.43 -24.28
C GLY A 376 19.36 2.85 -22.95
N VAL A 377 20.68 2.76 -22.76
CA VAL A 377 21.32 2.32 -21.51
C VAL A 377 22.44 3.28 -21.15
N VAL A 378 22.45 3.78 -19.92
CA VAL A 378 23.48 4.67 -19.39
C VAL A 378 24.08 4.03 -18.14
N ILE A 379 25.38 3.80 -18.17
CA ILE A 379 26.16 3.27 -17.03
C ILE A 379 27.07 4.35 -16.44
N VAL A 380 27.23 4.35 -15.12
CA VAL A 380 28.21 5.17 -14.41
C VAL A 380 29.15 4.33 -13.54
N GLY A 381 28.73 3.10 -13.20
CA GLY A 381 29.53 2.16 -12.44
C GLY A 381 30.75 1.70 -13.20
N VAL A 382 31.93 1.79 -12.58
CA VAL A 382 33.20 1.37 -13.19
C VAL A 382 33.29 -0.14 -13.41
N HIS A 383 32.52 -0.93 -12.65
CA HIS A 383 32.42 -2.39 -12.75
C HIS A 383 31.04 -2.85 -13.27
N SER A 384 30.13 -1.93 -13.59
CA SER A 384 28.87 -2.26 -14.23
C SER A 384 29.09 -2.69 -15.69
N LEU A 385 28.32 -3.67 -16.13
CA LEU A 385 28.38 -4.24 -17.48
C LEU A 385 27.06 -4.01 -18.21
N ALA A 386 27.14 -3.52 -19.45
CA ALA A 386 26.00 -3.36 -20.34
C ALA A 386 26.20 -4.22 -21.60
N GLU A 387 25.51 -5.35 -21.70
CA GLU A 387 25.79 -6.39 -22.71
C GLU A 387 24.56 -6.82 -23.50
N GLY A 388 24.67 -6.90 -24.84
CA GLY A 388 23.59 -7.43 -25.67
C GLY A 388 22.26 -6.63 -25.62
N ASN A 389 22.31 -5.35 -25.24
CA ASN A 389 21.14 -4.47 -25.25
C ASN A 389 20.88 -3.93 -26.67
N LEU A 390 19.63 -3.94 -27.10
CA LEU A 390 19.16 -3.34 -28.35
C LEU A 390 18.63 -1.93 -28.04
N VAL A 391 19.26 -0.89 -28.60
CA VAL A 391 18.95 0.52 -28.32
C VAL A 391 18.48 1.27 -29.56
#